data_AF-A0A9D7VYW5-F1
#
_entry.id   AF-A0A9D7VYW5-F1
#
_cell.length_a   1.000
_cell.length_b   1.000
_cell.length_c   1.000
_cell.angle_alpha   90.00
_cell.angle_beta   90.00
_cell.angle_gamma   90.00
#
_symmetry.space_group_name_H-M   'P 1'
#
loop_
_entity.id
_entity.type
_entity.pdbx_description
1 polymer ?
#
loop_
_entity_poly.entity_id
_entity_poly.type
_entity_poly.pdbx_seq_one_letter_code
_entity_poly.pdbx_strand_id
1 'polypeptide(L)'
;MMRLKADGNRRWFLYEAPRPVLRDAGVTTGTLLFEGVKRGNWYEGTARVFSRACPGQPQIYAVAGPVRADQLQVTLTGRRNVNRQCHPSDRVTTDTLVFTYSHRC
;
A
#
# COMPACT_ATOMS: atom_id res chain seq x y z
N MET A 1 -11.78 1.80 -2.94
CA MET A 1 -11.18 2.22 -4.22
C MET A 1 -9.87 2.95 -3.94
N MET A 2 -8.90 2.89 -4.86
CA MET A 2 -7.61 3.58 -4.76
C MET A 2 -7.45 4.53 -5.94
N ARG A 3 -6.73 5.63 -5.73
CA ARG A 3 -6.29 6.56 -6.77
C ARG A 3 -4.80 6.38 -7.01
N LEU A 4 -4.42 6.17 -8.26
CA LEU A 4 -3.02 6.24 -8.69
C LEU A 4 -2.69 7.68 -9.07
N LYS A 5 -1.70 8.27 -8.39
CA LYS A 5 -1.02 9.48 -8.85
C LYS A 5 0.33 9.10 -9.43
N ALA A 6 0.69 9.68 -10.56
CA ALA A 6 1.92 9.41 -11.28
C ALA A 6 2.61 10.73 -11.65
N ASP A 7 3.93 10.77 -11.51
CA ASP A 7 4.79 11.86 -11.98
C ASP A 7 6.12 11.27 -12.47
N GLY A 8 6.32 11.27 -13.79
CA GLY A 8 7.38 10.48 -14.43
C GLY A 8 7.34 9.02 -14.01
N ASN A 9 8.42 8.55 -13.39
CA ASN A 9 8.51 7.18 -12.84
C ASN A 9 7.98 7.05 -11.41
N ARG A 10 7.66 8.15 -10.72
CA ARG A 10 7.12 8.09 -9.36
C ARG A 10 5.66 7.65 -9.37
N ARG A 11 5.28 6.86 -8.38
CA ARG A 11 3.95 6.25 -8.24
C ARG A 11 3.49 6.39 -6.80
N TRP A 12 2.27 6.86 -6.62
CA TRP A 12 1.60 6.92 -5.32
C TRP A 12 0.21 6.28 -5.43
N PHE A 13 -0.12 5.40 -4.50
CA PHE A 13 -1.48 4.90 -4.33
C PHE A 13 -2.10 5.53 -3.10
N LEU A 14 -3.19 6.27 -3.29
CA LEU A 14 -3.94 6.94 -2.23
C LEU A 14 -5.33 6.32 -2.09
N TYR A 15 -5.87 6.28 -0.88
CA TYR A 15 -7.25 5.84 -0.67
C TYR A 15 -8.23 6.83 -1.30
N GLU A 16 -9.03 6.36 -2.25
CA GLU A 16 -10.09 7.15 -2.88
C GLU A 16 -11.38 7.04 -2.05
N ALA A 17 -11.81 5.79 -1.87
CA ALA A 17 -12.97 5.42 -1.09
C ALA A 17 -12.53 4.32 -0.11
N PRO A 18 -12.03 4.70 1.08
CA PRO A 18 -11.62 3.74 2.10
C PRO A 18 -12.85 2.98 2.64
N ARG A 19 -12.67 1.68 2.92
CA ARG A 19 -13.71 0.87 3.56
C ARG A 19 -14.00 1.43 4.96
N PRO A 20 -15.26 1.40 5.45
CA PRO A 20 -15.60 1.94 6.77
C PRO A 20 -14.69 1.44 7.91
N VAL A 21 -14.34 0.15 7.90
CA VAL A 21 -13.45 -0.48 8.91
C VAL A 21 -12.05 0.17 9.01
N LEU A 22 -11.57 0.82 7.95
CA LEU A 22 -10.27 1.49 7.94
C LEU A 22 -10.30 2.87 8.60
N ARG A 23 -11.49 3.46 8.77
CA ARG A 23 -11.64 4.78 9.41
C ARG A 23 -11.19 4.72 10.88
N ASP A 24 -11.50 3.64 11.58
CA ASP A 24 -11.05 3.40 12.96
C ASP A 24 -9.52 3.27 13.08
N ALA A 25 -8.82 2.99 11.98
CA ALA A 25 -7.37 2.97 11.92
C ALA A 25 -6.76 4.32 11.49
N GLY A 26 -7.58 5.36 11.34
CA GLY A 26 -7.18 6.70 10.91
C GLY A 26 -7.09 6.88 9.39
N VAL A 27 -7.63 5.96 8.59
CA VAL A 27 -7.60 6.07 7.12
C VAL A 27 -8.76 6.92 6.62
N THR A 28 -8.42 7.97 5.88
CA THR A 28 -9.35 8.88 5.20
C THR A 28 -9.09 8.93 3.70
N THR A 29 -9.99 9.54 2.93
CA THR A 29 -9.74 9.83 1.51
C THR A 29 -8.48 10.69 1.38
N GLY A 30 -7.59 10.32 0.46
CA GLY A 30 -6.27 10.94 0.29
C GLY A 30 -5.17 10.35 1.16
N THR A 31 -5.46 9.41 2.08
CA THR A 31 -4.42 8.72 2.85
C THR A 31 -3.51 7.93 1.91
N LEU A 32 -2.20 8.12 2.04
CA LEU A 32 -1.19 7.43 1.25
C LEU A 32 -1.03 5.97 1.70
N LEU A 33 -1.22 5.01 0.79
CA LEU A 33 -0.98 3.59 1.06
C LEU A 33 0.41 3.16 0.60
N PHE A 34 0.82 3.60 -0.59
CA PHE A 34 2.08 3.21 -1.21
C PHE A 34 2.71 4.40 -1.92
N GLU A 35 4.04 4.51 -1.83
CA GLU A 35 4.84 5.42 -2.64
C GLU A 35 6.10 4.70 -3.14
N GLY A 36 6.48 4.96 -4.38
CA GLY A 36 7.63 4.31 -4.98
C GLY A 36 7.91 4.75 -6.40
N VAL A 37 8.71 3.94 -7.10
CA VAL A 37 9.12 4.17 -8.47
C VAL A 37 8.81 2.96 -9.35
N LYS A 38 8.42 3.23 -10.59
CA LYS A 38 8.31 2.23 -11.66
C LYS A 38 9.63 2.18 -12.44
N ARG A 39 10.20 0.99 -12.58
CA ARG A 39 11.35 0.69 -13.45
C ARG A 39 10.94 -0.43 -14.41
N GLY A 40 10.67 -0.09 -15.68
CA GLY A 40 10.12 -1.05 -16.63
C GLY A 40 8.77 -1.61 -16.15
N ASN A 41 8.70 -2.92 -15.95
CA ASN A 41 7.52 -3.63 -15.42
C ASN A 41 7.66 -4.00 -13.95
N TRP A 42 8.38 -3.20 -13.17
CA TRP A 42 8.60 -3.44 -11.75
C TRP A 42 8.36 -2.17 -10.93
N TYR A 43 7.69 -2.31 -9.80
CA TYR A 43 7.51 -1.25 -8.82
C TYR A 43 8.36 -1.56 -7.59
N GLU A 44 8.96 -0.52 -7.02
CA GLU A 44 9.74 -0.60 -5.78
C GLU A 44 9.46 0.63 -4.94
N GLY A 45 9.25 0.45 -3.64
CA GLY A 45 8.95 1.56 -2.74
C GLY A 45 8.55 1.11 -1.34
N THR A 46 7.72 1.90 -0.68
CA THR A 46 7.23 1.62 0.67
C THR A 46 5.71 1.54 0.69
N ALA A 47 5.19 0.58 1.45
CA ALA A 47 3.78 0.46 1.77
C ALA A 47 3.53 0.78 3.24
N ARG A 48 2.28 1.12 3.54
CA ARG A 48 1.77 1.42 4.88
C ARG A 48 0.73 0.38 5.26
N VAL A 49 0.82 -0.15 6.48
CA VAL A 49 -0.26 -0.93 7.08
C VAL A 49 -0.86 -0.16 8.25
N PHE A 50 -2.18 -0.06 8.22
CA PHE A 50 -3.00 0.62 9.20
C PHE A 50 -3.60 -0.40 10.17
N SER A 51 -3.67 -0.04 11.44
CA SER A 51 -4.25 -0.88 12.49
C SER A 51 -5.15 -0.04 13.38
N ARG A 52 -6.31 -0.60 13.76
CA ARG A 52 -7.20 0.02 14.76
C ARG A 52 -6.54 0.11 16.14
N ALA A 53 -5.56 -0.74 16.43
CA ALA A 53 -4.76 -0.64 17.67
C ALA A 53 -3.81 0.56 17.66
N CYS A 54 -3.54 1.15 16.48
CA CYS A 54 -2.59 2.23 16.27
C CYS A 54 -3.15 3.28 15.29
N PRO A 55 -4.24 3.97 15.65
CA PRO A 55 -4.87 4.93 14.75
C PRO A 55 -3.89 6.05 14.38
N GLY A 56 -3.74 6.31 13.08
CA GLY A 56 -2.85 7.37 12.59
C GLY A 56 -1.34 7.05 12.65
N GLN A 57 -0.94 5.87 13.14
CA GLN A 57 0.45 5.43 13.21
C GLN A 57 0.67 4.18 12.34
N PRO A 58 0.66 4.32 11.00
CA PRO A 58 0.87 3.19 10.12
C PRO A 58 2.30 2.67 10.21
N GLN A 59 2.44 1.35 10.13
CA GLN A 59 3.75 0.73 9.94
C GLN A 59 4.17 0.87 8.48
N ILE A 60 5.36 1.43 8.26
CA ILE A 60 5.96 1.60 6.93
C ILE A 60 6.97 0.48 6.71
N TYR A 61 6.97 -0.13 5.53
CA TYR A 61 7.88 -1.22 5.16
C TYR A 61 8.13 -1.24 3.66
N ALA A 62 9.27 -1.80 3.26
CA ALA A 62 9.65 -1.94 1.87
C ALA A 62 8.79 -2.99 1.16
N VAL A 63 8.34 -2.66 -0.04
CA VAL A 63 7.62 -3.57 -0.93
C VAL A 63 8.15 -3.41 -2.35
N ALA A 64 8.13 -4.51 -3.10
CA ALA A 64 8.48 -4.51 -4.51
C ALA A 64 7.72 -5.60 -5.25
N GLY A 65 7.54 -5.44 -6.55
CA GLY A 65 6.94 -6.50 -7.35
C GLY A 65 6.55 -6.09 -8.76
N PRO A 66 6.07 -7.07 -9.55
CA PRO A 66 5.85 -6.88 -10.97
C PRO A 66 4.57 -6.08 -11.27
N VAL A 67 4.63 -5.42 -12.42
CA VAL A 67 3.47 -4.95 -13.17
C VAL A 67 3.16 -6.00 -14.22
N ARG A 68 1.90 -6.44 -14.29
CA ARG A 68 1.43 -7.38 -15.30
C ARG A 68 1.66 -6.81 -16.71
N ALA A 69 1.84 -7.69 -17.69
CA ALA A 69 2.20 -7.30 -19.06
C ALA A 69 1.23 -6.27 -19.68
N ASP A 70 -0.06 -6.40 -19.41
CA ASP A 70 -1.11 -5.47 -19.87
C ASP A 70 -1.16 -4.14 -19.10
N GLN A 71 -0.27 -3.93 -18.13
CA GLN A 71 -0.20 -2.74 -17.27
C GLN A 71 -1.45 -2.49 -16.39
N LEU A 72 -2.38 -3.45 -16.30
CA LEU A 72 -3.63 -3.28 -15.55
C LEU A 72 -3.58 -3.84 -14.13
N GLN A 73 -2.50 -4.51 -13.76
CA GLN A 73 -2.34 -5.06 -12.42
C GLN A 73 -0.91 -4.88 -11.90
N VAL A 74 -0.81 -4.52 -10.63
CA VAL A 74 0.46 -4.45 -9.89
C VAL A 74 0.35 -5.35 -8.67
N THR A 75 1.34 -6.21 -8.49
CA THR A 75 1.46 -7.07 -7.30
C THR A 75 2.71 -6.69 -6.56
N LEU A 76 2.59 -6.25 -5.32
CA LEU A 76 3.70 -5.87 -4.46
C LEU A 76 3.82 -6.85 -3.30
N THR A 77 5.03 -7.28 -2.99
CA THR A 77 5.33 -8.13 -1.84
C THR A 77 6.34 -7.45 -0.94
N GLY A 78 6.15 -7.57 0.37
CA GLY A 78 7.11 -7.09 1.36
C GLY A 78 7.03 -7.87 2.66
N ARG A 79 8.15 -7.91 3.38
CA ARG A 79 8.24 -8.51 4.71
C ARG A 79 8.26 -7.42 5.76
N ARG A 80 7.57 -7.65 6.86
CA ARG A 80 7.60 -6.78 8.04
C ARG A 80 7.35 -7.58 9.31
N ASN A 81 7.73 -7.00 10.42
CA ASN A 81 7.37 -7.46 11.74
C ASN A 81 5.88 -7.21 12.00
N VAL A 82 5.20 -8.12 12.69
CA VAL A 82 3.82 -7.93 13.15
C VAL A 82 3.84 -6.90 14.28
N ASN A 83 3.03 -5.86 14.17
CA ASN A 83 2.90 -4.86 15.24
C ASN A 83 2.05 -5.37 16.40
N ARG A 84 2.51 -5.11 17.63
CA ARG A 84 1.74 -5.23 18.87
C ARG A 84 1.76 -3.88 19.56
N GLN A 85 0.59 -3.29 19.83
CA GLN A 85 0.50 -1.97 20.48
C GLN A 85 1.45 -0.92 19.87
N CYS A 86 1.51 -0.89 18.53
CA CYS A 86 2.29 0.09 17.76
C CYS A 86 3.79 -0.13 17.75
N HIS A 87 4.26 -1.23 18.35
CA HIS A 87 5.65 -1.64 18.32
C HIS A 87 5.85 -2.91 17.48
N PRO A 88 6.91 -2.98 16.66
CA PRO A 88 7.29 -4.20 15.95
C PRO A 88 7.57 -5.34 16.95
N SER A 89 7.01 -6.52 16.72
CA SER A 89 7.40 -7.75 17.44
C SER A 89 8.39 -8.59 16.64
N ASP A 90 9.03 -9.58 17.24
CA ASP A 90 9.98 -10.47 16.54
C ASP A 90 9.31 -11.38 15.50
N ARG A 91 7.97 -11.47 15.50
CA ARG A 91 7.24 -12.26 14.51
C ARG A 91 7.21 -11.54 13.17
N VAL A 92 7.75 -12.16 12.13
CA VAL A 92 7.70 -11.65 10.76
C VAL A 92 6.46 -12.16 10.02
N THR A 93 5.90 -11.32 9.15
CA THR A 93 4.86 -11.67 8.18
C THR A 93 5.25 -11.17 6.79
N THR A 94 4.69 -11.80 5.76
CA THR A 94 4.81 -11.37 4.37
C THR A 94 3.44 -10.90 3.89
N ASP A 95 3.39 -9.68 3.38
CA ASP A 95 2.18 -9.12 2.80
C ASP A 95 2.27 -9.15 1.26
N THR A 96 1.13 -9.39 0.62
CA THR A 96 0.95 -9.24 -0.83
C THR A 96 -0.16 -8.25 -1.11
N LEU A 97 0.16 -7.14 -1.78
CA LEU A 97 -0.79 -6.12 -2.18
C LEU A 97 -1.05 -6.25 -3.67
N VAL A 98 -2.30 -6.51 -4.06
CA VAL A 98 -2.71 -6.60 -5.47
C VAL A 98 -3.59 -5.42 -5.81
N PHE A 99 -3.13 -4.59 -6.74
CA PHE A 99 -3.87 -3.47 -7.28
C PHE A 99 -4.28 -3.79 -8.70
N THR A 100 -5.59 -3.82 -8.98
CA THR A 100 -6.12 -4.00 -10.33
C THR A 100 -6.81 -2.71 -10.75
N TYR A 101 -6.53 -2.27 -11.98
CA TYR A 101 -7.14 -1.09 -12.58
C TYR A 101 -8.66 -1.25 -12.60
N SER A 102 -9.37 -0.21 -12.16
CA SER A 102 -10.83 -0.18 -12.15
C SER A 102 -11.33 0.66 -13.31
N HIS A 103 -12.17 0.07 -14.16
CA HIS A 103 -12.88 0.77 -15.23
C HIS A 103 -14.14 1.51 -14.75
N ARG A 104 -14.49 1.36 -13.46
CA ARG A 104 -15.62 2.06 -12.86
C ARG A 104 -15.17 3.48 -12.53
N CYS A 105 -15.65 4.43 -13.32
CA CYS A 105 -15.61 5.87 -13.04
C CYS A 105 -16.60 6.21 -11.93
#